data_AF-A0A9E4IR97-F1
#
_entry.id   AF-A0A9E4IR97-F1
#
_cell.length_a   1.000
_cell.length_b   1.000
_cell.length_c   1.000
_cell.angle_alpha   90.00
_cell.angle_beta   90.00
_cell.angle_gamma   90.00
#
_symmetry.space_group_name_H-M   'P 1'
#
loop_
_entity.id
_entity.type
_entity.pdbx_description
1 polymer ?
#
loop_
_entity_poly.entity_id
_entity_poly.type
_entity_poly.pdbx_seq_one_letter_code
_entity_poly.pdbx_strand_id
1 'polypeptide(L)'
;MAIELTKGRTPREVTAQTLDYASWVKDLSPDELAKIAEDYLNSRSLGSLEEAFQGRFHRELPETLNTNHRSIIVAEALDASTKRIIDYLAGLRVPLNLLTVQHFQADDGRRMLARVYLVDPEVAAARSRSHSRPKSYKTVSELQVMADESGIGDLYRQVRNGVRGILSAQPYATVVGYCAKRPPEDGGGVRSVMFVDAKREKGGLFFLLHATRFKAILGIELDALKECLPRDARGTERGDPGTLDVSTWVGSSEDEKQHARGLIGWFRSSEEVARFINLLRNRAQSEAQEE
;
A
#
# COMPACT_ATOMS: atom_id res chain seq x y z
N MET A 1 -0.88 12.91 -2.48
CA MET A 1 -1.34 14.32 -2.44
C MET A 1 -0.11 15.19 -2.62
N ALA A 2 -0.14 16.14 -3.56
CA ALA A 2 0.90 17.15 -3.70
C ALA A 2 0.48 18.43 -2.97
N ILE A 3 1.40 19.04 -2.21
CA ILE A 3 1.16 20.33 -1.55
C ILE A 3 2.28 21.27 -1.96
N GLU A 4 1.91 22.47 -2.39
CA GLU A 4 2.83 23.54 -2.73
C GLU A 4 2.58 24.74 -1.81
N LEU A 5 3.61 25.22 -1.11
CA LEU A 5 3.55 26.37 -0.20
C LEU A 5 4.08 27.61 -0.92
N THR A 6 3.23 28.59 -1.22
CA THR A 6 3.68 29.82 -1.86
C THR A 6 3.99 30.92 -0.84
N LYS A 7 5.24 31.39 -0.85
CA LYS A 7 5.67 32.62 -0.20
C LYS A 7 6.26 33.55 -1.28
N GLY A 8 5.45 34.47 -1.79
CA GLY A 8 5.88 35.46 -2.77
C GLY A 8 6.10 34.96 -4.21
N ARG A 9 5.58 33.77 -4.58
CA ARG A 9 5.68 33.24 -5.95
C ARG A 9 4.58 33.76 -6.85
N THR A 10 4.85 33.84 -8.15
CA THR A 10 3.82 34.28 -9.10
C THR A 10 2.76 33.19 -9.32
N PRO A 11 1.50 33.57 -9.67
CA PRO A 11 0.39 32.64 -9.91
C PRO A 11 0.69 31.51 -10.90
N ARG A 12 1.50 31.80 -11.92
CA ARG A 12 1.86 30.85 -12.97
C ARG A 12 2.87 29.82 -12.48
N GLU A 13 3.89 30.26 -11.74
CA GLU A 13 4.95 29.39 -11.24
C GLU A 13 4.41 28.39 -10.22
N VAL A 14 3.61 28.87 -9.27
CA VAL A 14 3.03 28.00 -8.23
C VAL A 14 2.12 26.94 -8.83
N THR A 15 1.31 27.32 -9.83
CA THR A 15 0.43 26.37 -10.52
C THR A 15 1.22 25.38 -11.35
N ALA A 16 2.23 25.84 -12.10
CA ALA A 16 3.07 24.98 -12.92
C ALA A 16 3.81 23.93 -12.07
N GLN A 17 4.44 24.36 -10.97
CA GLN A 17 5.15 23.43 -10.07
C GLN A 17 4.21 22.44 -9.40
N THR A 18 3.05 22.91 -8.94
CA THR A 18 2.06 22.01 -8.34
C THR A 18 1.60 20.95 -9.33
N LEU A 19 1.38 21.33 -10.60
CA LEU A 19 1.01 20.39 -11.66
C LEU A 19 2.16 19.45 -12.03
N ASP A 20 3.39 19.94 -12.07
CA ASP A 20 4.59 19.14 -12.31
C ASP A 20 4.72 18.04 -11.25
N TYR A 21 4.67 18.40 -9.96
CA TYR A 21 4.67 17.44 -8.86
C TYR A 21 3.50 16.48 -8.91
N ALA A 22 2.29 16.98 -9.21
CA ALA A 22 1.12 16.13 -9.35
C ALA A 22 1.28 15.11 -10.48
N SER A 23 1.91 15.52 -11.58
CA SER A 23 2.15 14.67 -12.74
C SER A 23 3.18 13.59 -12.45
N TRP A 24 4.27 13.93 -11.75
CA TRP A 24 5.28 12.97 -11.32
C TRP A 24 4.71 11.96 -10.31
N VAL A 25 4.03 12.44 -9.26
CA VAL A 25 3.47 11.56 -8.22
C VAL A 25 2.42 10.60 -8.80
N LYS A 26 1.68 11.02 -9.84
CA LYS A 26 0.66 10.21 -10.49
C LYS A 26 1.21 8.91 -11.09
N ASP A 27 2.43 8.93 -11.59
CA ASP A 27 3.00 7.78 -12.28
C ASP A 27 3.81 6.86 -11.34
N LEU A 28 3.93 7.22 -10.06
CA LEU A 28 4.57 6.37 -9.05
C LEU A 28 3.70 5.15 -8.72
N SER A 29 4.32 3.97 -8.77
CA SER A 29 3.75 2.74 -8.22
C SER A 29 3.71 2.78 -6.67
N PRO A 30 2.90 1.92 -6.02
CA PRO A 30 2.86 1.81 -4.57
C PRO A 30 4.24 1.48 -3.97
N ASP A 31 5.02 0.64 -4.64
CA ASP A 31 6.34 0.21 -4.18
C ASP A 31 7.36 1.35 -4.29
N GLU A 32 7.35 2.11 -5.39
CA GLU A 32 8.20 3.30 -5.53
C GLU A 32 7.85 4.36 -4.49
N LEU A 33 6.56 4.57 -4.24
CA LEU A 33 6.11 5.52 -3.22
C LEU A 33 6.50 5.06 -1.81
N ALA A 34 6.34 3.76 -1.51
CA ALA A 34 6.76 3.18 -0.25
C ALA A 34 8.26 3.36 -0.04
N LYS A 35 9.07 3.04 -1.06
CA LYS A 35 10.52 3.21 -1.04
C LYS A 35 10.94 4.67 -0.80
N ILE A 36 10.35 5.62 -1.52
CA ILE A 36 10.64 7.06 -1.33
C ILE A 36 10.32 7.48 0.12
N ALA A 37 9.20 7.00 0.66
CA ALA A 37 8.80 7.31 2.03
C ALA A 37 9.74 6.67 3.06
N GLU A 38 10.12 5.41 2.87
CA GLU A 38 11.08 4.70 3.73
C GLU A 38 12.46 5.37 3.71
N ASP A 39 12.98 5.73 2.53
CA ASP A 39 14.25 6.45 2.41
C ASP A 39 14.24 7.75 3.23
N TYR A 40 13.14 8.51 3.15
CA TYR A 40 12.95 9.72 3.93
C TYR A 40 12.89 9.45 5.43
N LEU A 41 12.06 8.49 5.87
CA LEU A 41 11.87 8.18 7.29
C LEU A 41 13.14 7.62 7.92
N ASN A 42 13.87 6.77 7.21
CA ASN A 42 15.16 6.23 7.63
C ASN A 42 16.20 7.33 7.80
N SER A 43 16.25 8.32 6.89
CA SER A 43 17.14 9.48 7.02
C SER A 43 16.87 10.33 8.29
N ARG A 44 15.70 10.15 8.90
CA ARG A 44 15.24 10.87 10.10
C ARG A 44 15.12 9.98 11.34
N SER A 45 15.48 8.70 11.23
CA SER A 45 15.31 7.70 12.30
C SER A 45 13.88 7.61 12.83
N LEU A 46 12.88 7.70 11.94
CA LEU A 46 11.45 7.72 12.29
C LEU A 46 10.76 6.35 12.18
N GLY A 47 11.53 5.27 12.04
CA GLY A 47 11.00 3.91 11.88
C GLY A 47 10.49 3.64 10.47
N SER A 48 9.78 2.52 10.32
CA SER A 48 9.19 2.12 9.04
C SER A 48 8.00 2.99 8.64
N LEU A 49 7.59 2.91 7.36
CA LEU A 49 6.41 3.61 6.87
C LEU A 49 5.15 3.26 7.67
N GLU A 50 4.93 1.99 7.97
CA GLU A 50 3.79 1.48 8.71
C GLU A 50 3.75 2.02 10.13
N GLU A 51 4.87 1.99 10.85
CA GLU A 51 4.99 2.50 12.21
C GLU A 51 4.81 4.01 12.25
N ALA A 52 5.50 4.73 11.36
CA ALA A 52 5.39 6.18 11.28
C ALA A 52 3.96 6.60 10.93
N PHE A 53 3.30 5.86 10.03
CA PHE A 53 1.91 6.13 9.65
C PHE A 53 0.94 5.81 10.79
N GLN A 54 1.08 4.65 11.44
CA GLN A 54 0.23 4.26 12.57
C GLN A 54 0.42 5.18 13.77
N GLY A 55 1.66 5.53 14.10
CA GLY A 55 1.98 6.47 15.19
C GLY A 55 1.41 7.86 14.93
N ARG A 56 1.40 8.32 13.68
CA ARG A 56 0.95 9.68 13.33
C ARG A 56 -0.56 9.80 13.10
N PHE A 57 -1.19 8.79 12.51
CA PHE A 57 -2.58 8.82 12.07
C PHE A 57 -3.49 7.88 12.89
N HIS A 58 -2.93 7.11 13.82
CA HIS A 58 -3.64 6.17 14.69
C HIS A 58 -4.52 5.17 13.91
N ARG A 59 -4.03 4.78 12.73
CA ARG A 59 -4.68 3.81 11.85
C ARG A 59 -3.62 3.10 11.01
N GLU A 60 -3.93 1.89 10.56
CA GLU A 60 -3.02 1.12 9.73
C GLU A 60 -2.78 1.78 8.36
N LEU A 61 -1.60 1.52 7.79
CA LEU A 61 -1.27 1.94 6.43
C LEU A 61 -2.23 1.26 5.43
N PRO A 62 -2.88 2.02 4.53
CA PRO A 62 -3.76 1.43 3.51
C PRO A 62 -2.99 0.55 2.52
N GLU A 63 -3.59 -0.58 2.13
CA GLU A 63 -2.95 -1.53 1.19
C GLU A 63 -2.71 -0.95 -0.20
N THR A 64 -3.62 -0.08 -0.64
CA THR A 64 -3.49 0.62 -1.91
C THR A 64 -3.06 2.04 -1.63
N LEU A 65 -1.79 2.32 -1.92
CA LEU A 65 -1.29 3.68 -1.96
C LEU A 65 -1.58 4.31 -3.32
N ASN A 66 -1.54 5.64 -3.36
CA ASN A 66 -1.59 6.41 -4.60
C ASN A 66 -2.85 6.19 -5.49
N THR A 67 -4.01 5.89 -4.89
CA THR A 67 -5.25 5.61 -5.66
C THR A 67 -6.02 6.87 -6.07
N ASN A 68 -5.87 7.96 -5.32
CA ASN A 68 -6.50 9.23 -5.60
C ASN A 68 -5.49 10.35 -5.38
N HIS A 69 -5.28 11.17 -6.41
CA HIS A 69 -4.38 12.30 -6.35
C HIS A 69 -5.18 13.57 -6.10
N ARG A 70 -4.67 14.38 -5.18
CA ARG A 70 -5.13 15.73 -4.92
C ARG A 70 -3.91 16.62 -4.88
N SER A 71 -4.05 17.82 -5.39
CA SER A 71 -3.01 18.83 -5.40
C SER A 71 -3.55 20.09 -4.76
N ILE A 72 -2.84 20.63 -3.79
CA ILE A 72 -3.28 21.79 -3.02
C ILE A 72 -2.17 22.83 -3.03
N ILE A 73 -2.50 24.03 -3.49
CA ILE A 73 -1.67 25.22 -3.28
C ILE A 73 -2.05 25.81 -1.93
N VAL A 74 -1.08 26.07 -1.06
CA VAL A 74 -1.27 26.73 0.23
C VAL A 74 -0.69 28.13 0.14
N ALA A 75 -1.53 29.14 0.35
CA ALA A 75 -1.19 30.54 0.16
C ALA A 75 -1.71 31.43 1.31
N GLU A 76 -1.06 32.56 1.56
CA GLU A 76 -1.54 33.58 2.50
C GLU A 76 -2.74 34.37 1.94
N ALA A 77 -2.83 34.47 0.61
CA ALA A 77 -3.89 35.17 -0.09
C ALA A 77 -4.25 34.49 -1.42
N LEU A 78 -5.47 34.73 -1.90
CA LEU A 78 -5.94 34.29 -3.21
C LEU A 78 -5.87 35.48 -4.18
N ASP A 79 -5.03 35.39 -5.21
CA ASP A 79 -5.02 36.36 -6.31
C ASP A 79 -5.96 35.93 -7.45
N ALA A 80 -6.40 36.91 -8.24
CA ALA A 80 -7.37 36.69 -9.31
C ALA A 80 -6.85 35.78 -10.44
N SER A 81 -5.53 35.77 -10.70
CA SER A 81 -4.95 34.95 -11.75
C SER A 81 -4.90 33.48 -11.34
N THR A 82 -4.46 33.20 -10.10
CA THR A 82 -4.48 31.84 -9.54
C THR A 82 -5.90 31.31 -9.46
N LYS A 83 -6.86 32.12 -8.98
CA LYS A 83 -8.28 31.75 -8.97
C LYS A 83 -8.78 31.34 -10.35
N ARG A 84 -8.55 32.18 -11.37
CA ARG A 84 -8.98 31.92 -12.75
C ARG A 84 -8.38 30.62 -13.31
N ILE A 85 -7.11 30.34 -13.03
CA ILE A 85 -6.45 29.10 -13.51
C ILE A 85 -7.05 27.88 -12.79
N ILE A 86 -7.21 27.94 -11.47
CA ILE A 86 -7.78 26.82 -10.70
C ILE A 86 -9.23 26.57 -11.09
N ASP A 87 -10.05 27.61 -11.27
CA ASP A 87 -11.44 27.47 -11.73
C ASP A 87 -11.51 26.81 -13.11
N TYR A 88 -10.66 27.23 -14.04
CA TYR A 88 -10.55 26.63 -15.37
C TYR A 88 -10.20 25.13 -15.28
N LEU A 89 -9.17 24.79 -14.51
CA LEU A 89 -8.72 23.42 -14.30
C LEU A 89 -9.76 22.56 -13.57
N ALA A 90 -10.48 23.15 -12.61
CA ALA A 90 -11.58 22.49 -11.91
C ALA A 90 -12.75 22.19 -12.85
N GLY A 91 -13.03 23.07 -13.83
CA GLY A 91 -13.98 22.82 -14.93
C GLY A 91 -13.57 21.62 -15.79
N LEU A 92 -12.26 21.44 -16.01
CA LEU A 92 -11.66 20.28 -16.67
C LEU A 92 -11.48 19.06 -15.74
N ARG A 93 -12.00 19.11 -14.51
CA ARG A 93 -11.90 18.06 -13.48
C ARG A 93 -10.45 17.68 -13.10
N VAL A 94 -9.50 18.59 -13.28
CA VAL A 94 -8.13 18.44 -12.76
C VAL A 94 -8.16 18.64 -11.23
N PRO A 95 -7.59 17.73 -10.41
CA PRO A 95 -7.72 17.76 -8.96
C PRO A 95 -6.73 18.74 -8.31
N LEU A 96 -6.79 20.02 -8.72
CA LEU A 96 -6.04 21.14 -8.15
C LEU A 96 -6.99 22.03 -7.34
N ASN A 97 -6.57 22.41 -6.14
CA ASN A 97 -7.31 23.34 -5.29
C ASN A 97 -6.34 24.31 -4.61
N LEU A 98 -6.88 25.37 -3.99
CA LEU A 98 -6.13 26.31 -3.18
C LEU A 98 -6.72 26.39 -1.78
N LEU A 99 -5.84 26.37 -0.79
CA LEU A 99 -6.09 26.60 0.62
C LEU A 99 -5.46 27.92 1.02
N THR A 100 -6.28 28.90 1.35
CA THR A 100 -5.82 30.14 1.98
C THR A 100 -5.73 29.95 3.47
N VAL A 101 -4.60 30.36 4.05
CA VAL A 101 -4.36 30.32 5.49
C VAL A 101 -4.23 31.75 6.02
N GLN A 102 -5.06 32.10 6.99
CA GLN A 102 -5.04 33.42 7.64
C GLN A 102 -4.77 33.26 9.13
N HIS A 103 -3.83 34.06 9.66
CA HIS A 103 -3.50 34.09 11.07
C HIS A 103 -4.18 35.28 11.74
N PHE A 104 -4.85 35.03 12.86
CA PHE A 104 -5.47 36.04 13.71
C PHE A 104 -4.96 35.90 15.14
N GLN A 105 -4.92 37.01 15.86
CA GLN A 105 -4.68 36.99 17.30
C GLN A 105 -5.92 37.60 17.97
N ALA A 106 -6.54 36.84 18.87
CA ALA A 106 -7.64 37.31 19.69
C ALA A 106 -7.11 38.23 20.80
N ASP A 107 -7.99 39.06 21.34
CA ASP A 107 -7.64 40.06 22.37
C ASP A 107 -7.09 39.43 23.66
N ASP A 108 -7.41 38.17 23.93
CA ASP A 108 -6.89 37.37 25.05
C ASP A 108 -5.53 36.71 24.76
N GLY A 109 -4.90 37.05 23.63
CA GLY A 109 -3.60 36.54 23.21
C GLY A 109 -3.65 35.20 22.49
N ARG A 110 -4.82 34.56 22.35
CA ARG A 110 -4.95 33.31 21.58
C ARG A 110 -4.67 33.54 20.11
N ARG A 111 -3.79 32.72 19.53
CA ARG A 111 -3.52 32.70 18.09
C ARG A 111 -4.46 31.73 17.40
N MET A 112 -5.13 32.18 16.37
CA MET A 112 -6.10 31.43 15.58
C MET A 112 -5.64 31.36 14.13
N LEU A 113 -5.96 30.25 13.47
CA LEU A 113 -5.62 30.01 12.08
C LEU A 113 -6.88 29.63 11.32
N ALA A 114 -7.35 30.52 10.44
CA ALA A 114 -8.48 30.25 9.57
C ALA A 114 -7.98 29.60 8.27
N ARG A 115 -8.81 28.69 7.74
CA ARG A 115 -8.54 27.92 6.53
C ARG A 115 -9.72 28.08 5.60
N VAL A 116 -9.47 28.57 4.38
CA VAL A 116 -10.51 28.73 3.37
C VAL A 116 -10.07 27.99 2.11
N TYR A 117 -10.88 27.04 1.65
CA TYR A 117 -10.66 26.38 0.37
C TYR A 117 -11.37 27.13 -0.76
N LEU A 118 -10.73 27.23 -1.93
CA LEU A 118 -11.36 27.82 -3.11
C LEU A 118 -12.53 26.95 -3.62
N VAL A 119 -12.31 25.64 -3.71
CA VAL A 119 -13.35 24.65 -3.98
C VAL A 119 -13.57 23.80 -2.74
N ASP A 120 -14.82 23.54 -2.37
CA ASP A 120 -15.12 22.66 -1.24
C ASP A 120 -14.38 21.30 -1.39
N PRO A 121 -13.63 20.84 -0.36
CA PRO A 121 -12.89 19.58 -0.42
C PRO A 121 -13.72 18.34 -0.76
N GLU A 122 -14.99 18.28 -0.35
CA GLU A 122 -15.90 17.17 -0.67
C GLU A 122 -16.28 17.17 -2.15
N VAL A 123 -16.60 18.35 -2.68
CA VAL A 123 -16.92 18.53 -4.11
C VAL A 123 -15.71 18.21 -4.98
N ALA A 124 -14.52 18.67 -4.57
CA ALA A 124 -13.27 18.36 -5.26
C ALA A 124 -12.96 16.85 -5.24
N ALA A 125 -13.19 16.19 -4.10
CA ALA A 125 -12.99 14.74 -3.95
C ALA A 125 -13.94 13.92 -4.83
N ALA A 126 -15.21 14.32 -4.95
CA ALA A 126 -16.17 13.65 -5.81
C ALA A 126 -15.77 13.75 -7.29
N ARG A 127 -15.26 14.91 -7.73
CA ARG A 127 -14.81 15.13 -9.11
C ARG A 127 -13.58 14.29 -9.47
N SER A 128 -12.61 14.17 -8.55
CA SER A 128 -11.37 13.41 -8.78
C SER A 128 -11.58 11.90 -8.90
N ARG A 129 -12.61 11.34 -8.24
CA ARG A 129 -12.94 9.91 -8.30
C ARG A 129 -13.37 9.44 -9.69
N SER A 130 -13.82 10.34 -10.57
CA SER A 130 -14.30 10.01 -11.92
C SER A 130 -13.20 9.83 -12.99
N HIS A 131 -11.94 10.17 -12.65
CA HIS A 131 -10.79 10.11 -13.56
C HIS A 131 -9.66 9.19 -13.07
N SER A 132 -9.94 8.25 -12.15
CA SER A 132 -9.06 7.08 -12.06
C SER A 132 -9.15 6.34 -13.41
N ARG A 133 -8.23 6.64 -14.33
CA ARG A 133 -7.96 5.71 -15.44
C ARG A 133 -7.82 4.33 -14.81
N PRO A 134 -8.33 3.26 -15.45
CA PRO A 134 -7.98 1.91 -15.05
C PRO A 134 -6.45 1.87 -14.96
N LYS A 135 -5.98 1.62 -13.75
CA LYS A 135 -4.55 1.57 -13.44
C LYS A 135 -3.84 0.64 -14.43
N SER A 136 -2.61 0.93 -14.82
CA SER A 136 -1.77 0.00 -15.60
C SER A 136 -1.22 -1.16 -14.76
N TYR A 137 -1.99 -1.66 -13.79
CA TYR A 137 -1.65 -2.95 -13.18
C TYR A 137 -2.05 -4.03 -14.17
N LYS A 138 -1.16 -5.00 -14.35
CA LYS A 138 -1.51 -6.20 -15.09
C LYS A 138 -2.69 -6.86 -14.40
N THR A 139 -3.71 -7.22 -15.15
CA THR A 139 -4.78 -8.09 -14.69
C THR A 139 -4.20 -9.42 -14.21
N VAL A 140 -4.94 -10.15 -13.37
CA VAL A 140 -4.55 -11.52 -12.97
C VAL A 140 -4.32 -12.42 -14.19
N SER A 141 -5.03 -12.18 -15.30
CA SER A 141 -4.83 -12.88 -16.58
C SER A 141 -3.51 -12.50 -17.25
N GLU A 142 -3.10 -11.23 -17.23
CA GLU A 142 -1.81 -10.80 -17.76
C GLU A 142 -0.62 -11.26 -16.90
N LEU A 143 -0.81 -11.38 -15.58
CA LEU A 143 0.17 -12.00 -14.69
C LEU A 143 0.27 -13.51 -14.90
N GLN A 144 -0.84 -14.18 -15.22
CA GLN A 144 -0.82 -15.57 -15.63
C GLN A 144 0.05 -15.77 -16.89
N VAL A 145 -0.17 -14.94 -17.92
CA VAL A 145 0.64 -14.98 -19.16
C VAL A 145 2.12 -14.77 -18.84
N MET A 146 2.46 -13.81 -17.96
CA MET A 146 3.86 -13.59 -17.53
C MET A 146 4.46 -14.83 -16.83
N ALA A 147 3.68 -15.52 -16.00
CA ALA A 147 4.13 -16.74 -15.33
C ALA A 147 4.34 -17.89 -16.34
N ASP A 148 3.44 -18.03 -17.31
CA ASP A 148 3.58 -19.01 -18.40
C ASP A 148 4.85 -18.71 -19.23
N GLU A 149 5.08 -17.46 -19.62
CA GLU A 149 6.29 -17.00 -20.33
C GLU A 149 7.58 -17.21 -19.52
N SER A 150 7.49 -17.11 -18.18
CA SER A 150 8.60 -17.35 -17.27
C SER A 150 8.84 -18.83 -16.95
N GLY A 151 8.00 -19.74 -17.45
CA GLY A 151 8.12 -21.18 -17.21
C GLY A 151 7.71 -21.64 -15.80
N ILE A 152 6.93 -20.84 -15.08
CA ILE A 152 6.36 -21.15 -13.74
C ILE A 152 4.82 -21.15 -13.74
N GLY A 153 4.21 -21.10 -14.92
CA GLY A 153 2.77 -20.93 -15.09
C GLY A 153 1.88 -21.98 -14.44
N ASP A 154 2.34 -23.23 -14.37
CA ASP A 154 1.62 -24.32 -13.69
C ASP A 154 1.61 -24.11 -12.17
N LEU A 155 2.75 -23.79 -11.56
CA LEU A 155 2.85 -23.48 -10.13
C LEU A 155 2.00 -22.27 -9.76
N TYR A 156 2.07 -21.22 -10.59
CA TYR A 156 1.29 -20.00 -10.40
C TYR A 156 -0.22 -20.29 -10.46
N ARG A 157 -0.68 -21.07 -11.46
CA ARG A 157 -2.09 -21.51 -11.56
C ARG A 157 -2.51 -22.34 -10.36
N GLN A 158 -1.64 -23.24 -9.91
CA GLN A 158 -1.93 -24.11 -8.78
C GLN A 158 -2.13 -23.31 -7.48
N VAL A 159 -1.27 -22.32 -7.20
CA VAL A 159 -1.47 -21.41 -6.05
C VAL A 159 -2.77 -20.63 -6.22
N ARG A 160 -2.96 -19.97 -7.37
CA ARG A 160 -4.13 -19.13 -7.65
C ARG A 160 -5.46 -19.89 -7.48
N ASN A 161 -5.52 -21.10 -8.02
CA ASN A 161 -6.71 -21.95 -7.91
C ASN A 161 -6.85 -22.56 -6.51
N GLY A 162 -5.72 -22.85 -5.87
CA GLY A 162 -5.65 -23.45 -4.54
C GLY A 162 -6.26 -22.58 -3.44
N VAL A 163 -5.96 -21.28 -3.48
CA VAL A 163 -6.43 -20.29 -2.49
C VAL A 163 -7.78 -19.68 -2.80
N ARG A 164 -8.37 -19.98 -3.97
CA ARG A 164 -9.66 -19.42 -4.39
C ARG A 164 -10.75 -19.79 -3.39
N GLY A 165 -11.50 -18.80 -2.94
CA GLY A 165 -12.55 -18.97 -1.92
C GLY A 165 -12.07 -18.81 -0.48
N ILE A 166 -10.75 -18.83 -0.26
CA ILE A 166 -10.11 -18.54 1.03
C ILE A 166 -9.56 -17.12 1.00
N LEU A 167 -8.79 -16.80 -0.05
CA LEU A 167 -8.13 -15.51 -0.22
C LEU A 167 -8.63 -14.80 -1.49
N SER A 168 -8.67 -13.47 -1.42
CA SER A 168 -8.99 -12.58 -2.55
C SER A 168 -7.71 -12.09 -3.20
N ALA A 169 -7.58 -12.27 -4.52
CA ALA A 169 -6.41 -11.83 -5.28
C ALA A 169 -6.47 -10.34 -5.61
N GLN A 170 -5.36 -9.64 -5.40
CA GLN A 170 -5.13 -8.25 -5.76
C GLN A 170 -3.87 -8.17 -6.62
N PRO A 171 -3.97 -7.82 -7.92
CA PRO A 171 -2.81 -7.77 -8.79
C PRO A 171 -2.01 -6.45 -8.65
N TYR A 172 -0.70 -6.57 -8.79
CA TYR A 172 0.30 -5.50 -8.82
C TYR A 172 1.09 -5.55 -10.14
N ALA A 173 2.33 -5.03 -10.18
CA ALA A 173 3.12 -4.97 -11.41
C ALA A 173 3.50 -6.35 -11.97
N THR A 174 4.23 -7.15 -11.17
CA THR A 174 4.57 -8.55 -11.47
C THR A 174 4.03 -9.50 -10.40
N VAL A 175 3.51 -8.95 -9.31
CA VAL A 175 3.13 -9.69 -8.10
C VAL A 175 1.61 -9.76 -7.98
N VAL A 176 1.10 -10.84 -7.39
CA VAL A 176 -0.26 -10.90 -6.84
C VAL A 176 -0.18 -10.95 -5.33
N GLY A 177 -0.85 -10.00 -4.67
CA GLY A 177 -1.16 -10.08 -3.25
C GLY A 177 -2.44 -10.87 -3.03
N TYR A 178 -2.44 -11.75 -2.04
CA TYR A 178 -3.60 -12.51 -1.60
C TYR A 178 -4.02 -12.00 -0.24
N CYS A 179 -5.26 -11.52 -0.16
CA CYS A 179 -5.83 -10.88 1.02
C CYS A 179 -6.88 -11.78 1.68
N ALA A 180 -6.86 -11.83 3.01
CA ALA A 180 -7.88 -12.47 3.84
C ALA A 180 -8.82 -11.40 4.41
N LYS A 181 -10.07 -11.77 4.69
CA LYS A 181 -11.00 -10.90 5.44
C LYS A 181 -10.66 -10.97 6.92
N ARG A 182 -10.60 -9.82 7.59
CA ARG A 182 -10.40 -9.75 9.04
C ARG A 182 -11.73 -9.96 9.78
N PRO A 183 -11.69 -10.55 10.99
CA PRO A 183 -12.84 -10.58 11.87
C PRO A 183 -13.33 -9.15 12.21
N PRO A 184 -14.64 -8.93 12.39
CA PRO A 184 -15.19 -7.62 12.74
C PRO A 184 -14.61 -7.04 14.04
N GLU A 185 -14.35 -7.89 15.05
CA GLU A 185 -13.75 -7.54 16.32
C GLU A 185 -12.35 -6.92 16.19
N ASP A 186 -11.65 -7.26 15.11
CA ASP A 186 -10.34 -6.73 14.77
C ASP A 186 -10.44 -5.51 13.83
N GLY A 187 -11.55 -4.78 13.84
CA GLY A 187 -11.74 -3.60 12.97
C GLY A 187 -12.14 -3.94 11.53
N GLY A 188 -12.34 -5.23 11.21
CA GLY A 188 -12.83 -5.70 9.92
C GLY A 188 -11.93 -5.36 8.72
N GLY A 189 -12.47 -5.52 7.51
CA GLY A 189 -11.78 -5.21 6.26
C GLY A 189 -11.04 -6.41 5.64
N VAL A 190 -10.16 -6.13 4.67
CA VAL A 190 -9.31 -7.12 4.01
C VAL A 190 -7.85 -6.78 4.25
N ARG A 191 -7.01 -7.80 4.46
CA ARG A 191 -5.58 -7.62 4.67
C ARG A 191 -4.75 -8.64 3.90
N SER A 192 -3.67 -8.21 3.27
CA SER A 192 -2.71 -9.04 2.56
C SER A 192 -1.99 -9.95 3.54
N VAL A 193 -2.04 -11.25 3.25
CA VAL A 193 -1.37 -12.29 4.04
C VAL A 193 -0.22 -12.90 3.27
N MET A 194 -0.30 -12.93 1.93
CA MET A 194 0.67 -13.56 1.05
C MET A 194 0.90 -12.76 -0.22
N PHE A 195 2.10 -12.80 -0.77
CA PHE A 195 2.44 -12.30 -2.10
C PHE A 195 3.12 -13.40 -2.93
N VAL A 196 2.89 -13.37 -4.24
CA VAL A 196 3.47 -14.31 -5.21
C VAL A 196 3.90 -13.55 -6.46
N ASP A 197 5.16 -13.71 -6.89
CA ASP A 197 5.67 -13.06 -8.11
C ASP A 197 5.44 -13.94 -9.34
N ALA A 198 4.91 -13.36 -10.41
CA ALA A 198 4.73 -14.01 -11.71
C ALA A 198 6.03 -14.11 -12.52
N LYS A 199 7.15 -13.59 -11.99
CA LYS A 199 8.49 -13.84 -12.53
C LYS A 199 9.14 -15.06 -11.89
N ARG A 200 9.81 -15.86 -12.72
CA ARG A 200 10.65 -16.94 -12.24
C ARG A 200 11.93 -16.36 -11.63
N GLU A 201 12.21 -16.73 -10.39
CA GLU A 201 13.44 -16.40 -9.70
C GLU A 201 13.99 -17.65 -9.00
N LYS A 202 15.31 -17.81 -8.95
CA LYS A 202 16.00 -18.97 -8.33
C LYS A 202 15.39 -20.34 -8.70
N GLY A 203 14.91 -20.44 -9.95
CA GLY A 203 14.33 -21.65 -10.51
C GLY A 203 12.86 -21.92 -10.17
N GLY A 204 12.19 -21.08 -9.36
CA GLY A 204 10.82 -21.32 -8.90
C GLY A 204 9.95 -20.07 -8.82
N LEU A 205 8.76 -20.27 -8.25
CA LEU A 205 7.74 -19.25 -7.98
C LEU A 205 8.01 -18.61 -6.62
N PHE A 206 8.44 -17.36 -6.61
CA PHE A 206 8.68 -16.63 -5.36
C PHE A 206 7.38 -16.44 -4.57
N PHE A 207 7.49 -16.57 -3.24
CA PHE A 207 6.44 -16.19 -2.31
C PHE A 207 6.98 -15.37 -1.13
N LEU A 208 6.12 -14.53 -0.57
CA LEU A 208 6.27 -13.91 0.74
C LEU A 208 5.00 -14.13 1.55
N LEU A 209 5.13 -14.61 2.79
CA LEU A 209 4.02 -14.82 3.73
C LEU A 209 4.22 -13.95 4.97
N HIS A 210 3.18 -13.26 5.41
CA HIS A 210 3.18 -12.55 6.68
C HIS A 210 2.75 -13.50 7.80
N ALA A 211 3.70 -14.15 8.47
CA ALA A 211 3.44 -15.17 9.50
C ALA A 211 2.50 -14.67 10.62
N THR A 212 2.70 -13.45 11.12
CA THR A 212 1.81 -12.82 12.12
C THR A 212 0.38 -12.67 11.63
N ARG A 213 0.18 -12.34 10.35
CA ARG A 213 -1.15 -12.18 9.76
C ARG A 213 -1.81 -13.52 9.46
N PHE A 214 -1.03 -14.54 9.09
CA PHE A 214 -1.53 -15.91 8.98
C PHE A 214 -2.05 -16.42 10.33
N LYS A 215 -1.34 -16.17 11.42
CA LYS A 215 -1.80 -16.50 12.77
C LYS A 215 -3.04 -15.70 13.16
N ALA A 216 -2.97 -14.37 13.06
CA ALA A 216 -4.03 -13.49 13.54
C ALA A 216 -5.33 -13.59 12.73
N ILE A 217 -5.24 -13.82 11.41
CA ILE A 217 -6.41 -13.76 10.51
C ILE A 217 -6.89 -15.16 10.11
N LEU A 218 -5.97 -16.12 9.93
CA LEU A 218 -6.32 -17.47 9.48
C LEU A 218 -6.15 -18.53 10.58
N GLY A 219 -5.67 -18.16 11.77
CA GLY A 219 -5.41 -19.12 12.85
C GLY A 219 -4.30 -20.13 12.54
N ILE A 220 -3.41 -19.82 11.59
CA ILE A 220 -2.33 -20.72 11.17
C ILE A 220 -1.03 -20.33 11.89
N GLU A 221 -0.54 -21.25 12.73
CA GLU A 221 0.70 -21.07 13.49
C GLU A 221 1.96 -21.11 12.61
N LEU A 222 3.01 -20.45 13.09
CA LEU A 222 4.28 -20.33 12.37
C LEU A 222 4.92 -21.70 12.08
N ASP A 223 4.83 -22.65 13.00
CA ASP A 223 5.44 -23.98 12.83
C ASP A 223 4.72 -24.79 11.75
N ALA A 224 3.38 -24.73 11.70
CA ALA A 224 2.59 -25.35 10.64
C ALA A 224 2.94 -24.77 9.26
N LEU A 225 3.19 -23.44 9.18
CA LEU A 225 3.71 -22.83 7.95
C LEU A 225 5.08 -23.42 7.58
N LYS A 226 6.06 -23.44 8.51
CA LYS A 226 7.41 -23.95 8.22
C LYS A 226 7.41 -25.41 7.76
N GLU A 227 6.51 -26.25 8.28
CA GLU A 227 6.41 -27.66 7.89
C GLU A 227 5.89 -27.86 6.45
N CYS A 228 5.00 -26.98 5.98
CA CYS A 228 4.40 -27.12 4.66
C CYS A 228 5.19 -26.41 3.54
N LEU A 229 6.08 -25.48 3.89
CA LEU A 229 6.86 -24.71 2.92
C LEU A 229 8.09 -25.48 2.38
N PRO A 230 8.69 -25.01 1.28
CA PRO A 230 9.98 -25.50 0.81
C PRO A 230 11.06 -25.44 1.90
N ARG A 231 11.99 -26.40 1.92
CA ARG A 231 13.01 -26.52 2.99
C ARG A 231 13.96 -25.33 3.06
N ASP A 232 14.13 -24.60 1.96
CA ASP A 232 14.95 -23.39 1.87
C ASP A 232 14.16 -22.12 2.17
N ALA A 233 12.88 -22.23 2.55
CA ALA A 233 12.12 -21.09 3.04
C ALA A 233 12.76 -20.55 4.33
N ARG A 234 12.89 -19.23 4.39
CA ARG A 234 13.54 -18.54 5.51
C ARG A 234 12.77 -17.31 5.94
N GLY A 235 13.10 -16.82 7.13
CA GLY A 235 12.62 -15.52 7.58
C GLY A 235 13.11 -14.41 6.65
N THR A 236 12.31 -13.36 6.53
CA THR A 236 12.67 -12.12 5.82
C THR A 236 13.88 -11.44 6.45
N GLU A 237 14.79 -10.97 5.61
CA GLU A 237 15.97 -10.17 5.96
C GLU A 237 15.90 -8.80 5.27
N ARG A 238 16.72 -7.86 5.75
CA ARG A 238 16.76 -6.49 5.20
C ARG A 238 17.15 -6.51 3.72
N GLY A 239 16.30 -5.94 2.87
CA GLY A 239 16.51 -5.86 1.42
C GLY A 239 15.86 -6.98 0.62
N ASP A 240 15.17 -7.91 1.27
CA ASP A 240 14.30 -8.86 0.58
C ASP A 240 13.05 -8.15 0.01
N PRO A 241 12.46 -8.65 -1.08
CA PRO A 241 11.25 -8.05 -1.66
C PRO A 241 10.07 -8.07 -0.69
N GLY A 242 9.44 -6.91 -0.44
CA GLY A 242 8.24 -6.79 0.40
C GLY A 242 8.47 -6.90 1.91
N THR A 243 9.72 -6.70 2.37
CA THR A 243 10.08 -6.84 3.80
C THR A 243 10.23 -5.50 4.49
N LEU A 244 9.59 -5.37 5.64
CA LEU A 244 9.82 -4.30 6.60
C LEU A 244 11.13 -4.56 7.38
N ASP A 245 11.94 -3.52 7.57
CA ASP A 245 13.18 -3.61 8.37
C ASP A 245 12.86 -3.74 9.87
N VAL A 246 12.64 -4.98 10.32
CA VAL A 246 12.35 -5.29 11.74
C VAL A 246 13.55 -5.11 12.68
N SER A 247 14.75 -4.83 12.15
CA SER A 247 15.93 -4.59 13.00
C SER A 247 15.85 -3.25 13.76
N THR A 248 14.95 -2.35 13.36
CA THR A 248 14.73 -1.04 13.99
C THR A 248 13.67 -1.06 15.10
N TRP A 249 13.07 -2.21 15.41
CA TRP A 249 12.01 -2.33 16.41
C TRP A 249 12.59 -2.27 17.82
N VAL A 250 12.60 -1.07 18.41
CA VAL A 250 13.12 -0.81 19.76
C VAL A 250 12.09 -1.25 20.80
N GLY A 251 12.48 -2.18 21.69
CA GLY A 251 11.65 -2.64 22.82
C GLY A 251 10.95 -3.99 22.62
N SER A 252 11.00 -4.57 21.43
CA SER A 252 10.47 -5.93 21.16
C SER A 252 11.48 -7.01 21.55
N SER A 253 11.00 -8.13 22.09
CA SER A 253 11.83 -9.31 22.39
C SER A 253 12.40 -9.92 21.10
N GLU A 254 13.48 -10.71 21.20
CA GLU A 254 14.07 -11.37 20.03
C GLU A 254 13.08 -12.36 19.38
N ASP A 255 12.23 -13.00 20.19
CA ASP A 255 11.11 -13.80 19.72
C ASP A 255 10.08 -12.95 18.97
N GLU A 256 9.68 -11.78 19.46
CA GLU A 256 8.75 -10.88 18.75
C GLU A 256 9.33 -10.38 17.42
N LYS A 257 10.62 -10.07 17.38
CA LYS A 257 11.33 -9.70 16.14
C LYS A 257 11.44 -10.87 15.17
N GLN A 258 11.49 -12.10 15.66
CA GLN A 258 11.53 -13.31 14.85
C GLN A 258 10.13 -13.72 14.34
N HIS A 259 9.07 -13.44 15.11
CA HIS A 259 7.67 -13.64 14.71
C HIS A 259 7.16 -12.55 13.76
N ALA A 260 7.65 -11.31 13.88
CA ALA A 260 7.30 -10.20 12.99
C ALA A 260 7.83 -10.36 11.55
N ARG A 261 8.81 -11.25 11.35
CA ARG A 261 9.40 -11.53 10.03
C ARG A 261 8.44 -12.34 9.18
N GLY A 262 8.26 -11.90 7.93
CA GLY A 262 7.61 -12.75 6.94
C GLY A 262 8.43 -14.02 6.68
N LEU A 263 7.84 -14.98 5.98
CA LEU A 263 8.56 -16.13 5.41
C LEU A 263 8.64 -15.95 3.91
N ILE A 264 9.84 -16.13 3.34
CA ILE A 264 10.05 -16.09 1.90
C ILE A 264 10.65 -17.39 1.39
N GLY A 265 10.44 -17.67 0.10
CA GLY A 265 11.03 -18.82 -0.57
C GLY A 265 10.54 -18.94 -2.00
N TRP A 266 10.83 -20.10 -2.61
CA TRP A 266 10.43 -20.40 -3.99
C TRP A 266 9.81 -21.79 -4.07
N PHE A 267 8.55 -21.87 -4.51
CA PHE A 267 7.96 -23.15 -4.89
C PHE A 267 8.61 -23.61 -6.20
N ARG A 268 9.14 -24.82 -6.23
CA ARG A 268 9.80 -25.42 -7.40
C ARG A 268 9.08 -26.66 -7.91
N SER A 269 8.16 -27.22 -7.12
CA SER A 269 7.37 -28.37 -7.53
C SER A 269 5.89 -28.24 -7.17
N SER A 270 5.05 -29.00 -7.88
CA SER A 270 3.60 -29.02 -7.63
C SER A 270 3.27 -29.63 -6.26
N GLU A 271 4.10 -30.52 -5.74
CA GLU A 271 3.97 -31.11 -4.41
C GLU A 271 4.20 -30.08 -3.31
N GLU A 272 5.16 -29.16 -3.47
CA GLU A 272 5.39 -28.08 -2.51
C GLU A 272 4.19 -27.13 -2.44
N VAL A 273 3.66 -26.73 -3.59
CA VAL A 273 2.42 -25.92 -3.65
C VAL A 273 1.25 -26.68 -3.03
N ALA A 274 1.08 -27.97 -3.35
CA ALA A 274 -0.02 -28.77 -2.83
C ALA A 274 0.01 -28.89 -1.30
N ARG A 275 1.18 -29.10 -0.69
CA ARG A 275 1.34 -29.14 0.77
C ARG A 275 0.87 -27.83 1.42
N PHE A 276 1.31 -26.70 0.88
CA PHE A 276 0.89 -25.37 1.36
C PHE A 276 -0.62 -25.13 1.20
N ILE A 277 -1.19 -25.44 0.03
CA ILE A 277 -2.63 -25.26 -0.22
C ILE A 277 -3.49 -26.17 0.68
N ASN A 278 -3.04 -27.39 0.97
CA ASN A 278 -3.77 -28.29 1.86
C ASN A 278 -3.84 -27.74 3.29
N LEU A 279 -2.77 -27.10 3.79
CA LEU A 279 -2.81 -26.43 5.09
C LEU A 279 -3.91 -25.35 5.14
N LEU A 280 -3.95 -24.48 4.12
CA LEU A 280 -4.95 -23.42 4.01
C LEU A 280 -6.38 -23.97 3.98
N ARG A 281 -6.62 -25.05 3.21
CA ARG A 281 -7.95 -25.64 3.05
C ARG A 281 -8.43 -26.37 4.29
N ASN A 282 -7.56 -27.13 4.95
CA ASN A 282 -7.93 -27.86 6.17
C ASN A 282 -8.39 -26.89 7.25
N ARG A 283 -7.70 -25.75 7.38
CA ARG A 283 -8.08 -24.72 8.35
C ARG A 283 -9.42 -24.06 8.03
N ALA A 284 -9.65 -23.70 6.76
CA ALA A 284 -10.91 -23.12 6.33
C ALA A 284 -12.11 -24.08 6.51
N GLN A 285 -11.89 -25.39 6.42
CA GLN A 285 -12.93 -26.40 6.69
C GLN A 285 -13.23 -26.58 8.18
N SER A 286 -12.23 -26.46 9.06
CA SER A 286 -12.44 -26.53 10.51
C SER A 286 -13.25 -25.35 11.03
N GLU A 287 -13.04 -24.14 10.51
CA GLU A 287 -13.82 -22.95 10.90
C GLU A 287 -15.29 -23.04 10.47
N ALA A 288 -15.58 -23.64 9.31
CA ALA A 288 -16.95 -23.87 8.85
C ALA A 288 -17.73 -24.96 9.62
N GLN A 289 -17.08 -25.71 10.52
CA GLN A 289 -17.70 -26.72 11.37
C GLN A 289 -17.93 -26.23 12.81
N GLU A 290 -17.37 -25.07 13.19
CA GLU A 290 -17.51 -24.44 14.51
C GLU A 290 -18.57 -23.31 14.53
N GLU A 291 -19.10 -22.91 13.37
CA GLU A 291 -20.29 -22.03 13.20
C GLU A 291 -21.60 -22.83 13.07
#